data_AF-A0A9D8BHG3-F1
#
_entry.id   AF-A0A9D8BHG3-F1
#
_cell.length_a   1.000
_cell.length_b   1.000
_cell.length_c   1.000
_cell.angle_alpha   90.00
_cell.angle_beta   90.00
_cell.angle_gamma   90.00
#
_symmetry.space_group_name_H-M   'P 1'
#
loop_
_entity.id
_entity.type
_entity.pdbx_description
1 polymer ?
#
loop_
_entity_poly.entity_id
_entity_poly.type
_entity_poly.pdbx_seq_one_letter_code
_entity_poly.pdbx_strand_id
1 'polypeptide(L)' 'AVNTPITYEKAQIHIRDLNGKLVEQFNMELNPGINEVFYQHGYGKTGVYYYSLVLDGIEIARKPMIFAN' A
#
# COMPACT_ATOMS: atom_id res chain seq x y z
N ALA A 1 -9.54 -14.76 -20.14
CA ALA A 1 -10.59 -14.09 -19.34
C ALA A 1 -9.93 -13.53 -18.09
N VAL A 2 -9.97 -12.23 -17.85
CA VAL A 2 -9.28 -11.57 -16.73
C VAL A 2 -10.36 -10.98 -15.83
N ASN A 3 -10.96 -11.80 -14.97
CA ASN A 3 -11.91 -11.41 -13.92
C ASN A 3 -12.13 -12.58 -12.96
N THR A 4 -11.06 -13.26 -12.55
CA THR A 4 -11.16 -14.22 -11.46
C THR A 4 -11.32 -13.44 -10.15
N PRO A 5 -12.36 -13.70 -9.34
CA PRO A 5 -12.49 -13.07 -8.03
C PRO A 5 -11.26 -13.39 -7.19
N ILE A 6 -10.59 -12.35 -6.67
CA ILE A 6 -9.53 -12.54 -5.68
C ILE A 6 -10.24 -12.77 -4.34
N THR A 7 -10.03 -13.94 -3.75
CA THR A 7 -10.52 -14.27 -2.41
C THR A 7 -9.46 -13.91 -1.38
N TYR A 8 -9.85 -13.17 -0.33
CA TYR A 8 -9.00 -12.78 0.80
C TYR A 8 -9.87 -12.58 2.05
N GLU A 9 -9.30 -12.69 3.25
CA GLU A 9 -9.99 -12.34 4.51
C GLU A 9 -9.69 -10.90 4.91
N LYS A 10 -8.46 -10.44 4.65
CA LYS A 10 -8.00 -9.11 5.02
C LYS A 10 -7.11 -8.51 3.93
N ALA A 11 -7.51 -7.33 3.44
CA ALA A 11 -6.69 -6.52 2.55
C ALA A 11 -6.18 -5.27 3.26
N GLN A 12 -4.88 -4.99 3.08
CA GLN A 12 -4.22 -3.84 3.68
C GLN A 12 -3.29 -3.15 2.69
N ILE A 13 -3.21 -1.82 2.78
CA ILE A 13 -2.07 -1.06 2.24
C ILE A 13 -1.09 -0.83 3.38
N HIS A 14 0.16 -1.21 3.17
CA HIS A 14 1.26 -0.90 4.08
C HIS A 14 2.15 0.17 3.47
N ILE A 15 2.51 1.18 4.25
CA ILE A 15 3.53 2.18 3.91
C ILE A 15 4.79 1.85 4.70
N ARG A 16 5.92 1.68 4.01
CA ARG A 16 7.22 1.40 4.63
C ARG A 16 8.26 2.41 4.20
N ASP A 17 9.20 2.72 5.09
CA ASP A 17 10.39 3.50 4.73
C ASP A 17 11.44 2.63 4.00
N LEU A 18 12.56 3.24 3.59
CA LEU A 18 13.67 2.57 2.90
C LEU A 18 14.29 1.40 3.68
N ASN A 19 14.17 1.39 5.01
CA ASN A 19 14.69 0.32 5.85
C ASN A 19 13.65 -0.80 6.05
N GLY A 20 12.49 -0.71 5.40
CA GLY A 20 11.38 -1.66 5.54
C GLY A 20 10.54 -1.47 6.79
N LYS A 21 10.81 -0.43 7.59
CA LYS A 21 10.02 -0.13 8.79
C LYS A 21 8.61 0.25 8.37
N LEU A 22 7.61 -0.39 8.98
CA LEU A 22 6.20 -0.03 8.79
C LEU A 22 5.96 1.36 9.39
N VAL A 23 5.55 2.29 8.54
CA VAL A 23 5.21 3.67 8.89
C VAL A 23 3.71 3.78 9.14
N GLU A 24 2.90 3.17 8.27
CA GLU A 24 1.45 3.23 8.37
C GLU A 24 0.80 2.02 7.72
N GLN A 25 -0.43 1.70 8.15
CA GLN A 25 -1.25 0.64 7.57
C GLN A 25 -2.70 1.08 7.44
N PHE A 26 -3.35 0.69 6.34
CA PHE A 26 -4.77 0.96 6.07
C PHE A 26 -5.47 -0.36 5.79
N ASN A 27 -6.55 -0.66 6.51
CA ASN A 27 -7.45 -1.73 6.10
C ASN A 27 -8.33 -1.21 4.96
N MET A 28 -8.61 -2.05 3.96
CA MET A 28 -9.47 -1.67 2.85
C MET A 28 -10.27 -2.86 2.32
N GLU A 29 -11.37 -2.57 1.64
CA GLU A 29 -12.07 -3.53 0.80
C GLU A 29 -11.62 -3.30 -0.65
N LEU A 30 -11.25 -4.39 -1.34
CA LEU A 30 -10.86 -4.35 -2.75
C LEU A 30 -12.10 -4.40 -3.64
N ASN A 31 -12.25 -3.36 -4.44
CA ASN A 31 -13.20 -3.31 -5.55
C ASN A 31 -12.47 -3.60 -6.87
N PRO A 32 -13.13 -4.27 -7.84
CA PRO A 32 -12.60 -4.36 -9.20
C PRO A 32 -12.27 -2.98 -9.76
N GLY A 33 -11.07 -2.81 -10.29
CA GLY A 33 -10.60 -1.53 -10.84
C GLY A 33 -9.68 -0.77 -9.87
N ILE A 34 -9.83 0.56 -9.85
CA ILE A 34 -8.98 1.44 -9.04
C ILE A 34 -9.55 1.52 -7.63
N ASN A 35 -8.68 1.34 -6.64
CA ASN A 35 -8.99 1.62 -5.24
C ASN A 35 -8.10 2.77 -4.78
N GLU A 36 -8.68 3.68 -4.01
CA GLU A 36 -8.01 4.90 -3.57
C GLU A 36 -7.74 4.83 -2.06
N VAL A 37 -6.54 5.26 -1.67
CA VAL A 37 -6.14 5.38 -0.27
C VAL A 37 -5.47 6.74 -0.09
N PHE A 38 -5.94 7.50 0.89
CA PHE A 38 -5.35 8.79 1.24
C PHE A 38 -4.24 8.59 2.25
N TYR A 39 -3.02 8.96 1.87
CA TYR A 39 -1.85 8.97 2.74
C TYR A 39 -1.30 10.40 2.84
N GLN A 40 -1.30 10.95 4.06
CA GLN A 40 -0.73 12.26 4.32
C GLN A 40 0.69 12.09 4.87
N HIS A 41 1.69 12.29 4.01
CA HIS A 41 3.07 12.36 4.46
C HIS A 41 3.29 13.65 5.28
N GLY A 42 3.93 13.51 6.44
CA GLY A 42 4.17 14.64 7.35
C GLY A 42 5.08 15.72 6.76
N TYR A 43 4.95 16.96 7.24
CA TYR A 43 5.78 18.10 6.82
C TYR A 43 7.28 17.78 6.97
N GLY A 44 8.07 18.04 5.92
CA GLY A 44 9.52 17.80 5.90
C GLY A 44 9.97 16.35 5.69
N LYS A 45 9.05 15.43 5.39
CA LYS A 45 9.37 14.03 5.06
C LYS A 45 9.80 13.91 3.60
N THR A 46 11.06 14.22 3.33
CA THR A 46 11.71 13.94 2.03
C THR A 46 12.26 12.52 2.02
N GLY A 47 12.14 11.82 0.89
CA GLY A 47 12.73 10.49 0.73
C GLY A 47 11.85 9.53 -0.04
N VAL A 48 12.29 8.28 -0.08
CA VAL A 48 11.59 7.19 -0.76
C VAL A 48 10.84 6.36 0.26
N TYR A 49 9.59 6.05 -0.04
CA TYR A 49 8.75 5.14 0.69
C TYR A 49 8.25 4.06 -0.27
N TYR A 50 7.75 2.96 0.27
CA TYR A 50 7.08 1.93 -0.49
C TYR A 50 5.66 1.80 0.02
N TYR A 51 4.70 1.76 -0.89
CA TYR A 51 3.37 1.25 -0.57
C TYR A 51 3.21 -0.15 -1.16
N SER A 52 2.58 -1.04 -0.41
CA SER A 52 2.37 -2.42 -0.82
C SER A 52 0.94 -2.87 -0.53
N LEU A 53 0.35 -3.61 -1.47
CA LEU A 53 -0.87 -4.37 -1.22
C LEU A 53 -0.52 -5.66 -0.50
N VAL A 54 -1.13 -5.88 0.66
CA VAL A 54 -0.96 -7.07 1.47
C VAL A 54 -2.31 -7.75 1.63
N LEU A 55 -2.40 -9.02 1.23
CA LEU A 55 -3.57 -9.87 1.41
C LEU A 55 -3.22 -10.99 2.38
N ASP A 56 -3.97 -11.10 3.48
CA ASP A 56 -3.81 -12.17 4.47
C ASP A 56 -2.36 -12.30 5.00
N GLY A 57 -1.69 -11.15 5.14
CA GLY A 57 -0.29 -11.06 5.57
C GLY A 57 0.76 -11.27 4.46
N ILE A 58 0.34 -11.58 3.23
CA ILE A 58 1.21 -11.80 2.08
C ILE A 58 1.29 -10.53 1.23
N GLU A 59 2.50 -10.03 1.00
CA GLU A 59 2.75 -8.92 0.08
C GLU A 59 2.53 -9.39 -1.37
N ILE A 60 1.52 -8.83 -2.03
CA ILE A 60 1.17 -9.17 -3.42
C ILE A 60 1.97 -8.33 -4.41
N ALA A 61 2.11 -7.04 -4.12
CA ALA A 61 2.83 -6.10 -4.95
C ALA A 61 3.27 -4.89 -4.13
N ARG A 62 4.36 -4.27 -4.58
CA ARG A 62 4.89 -3.04 -3.99
C ARG A 62 5.27 -2.03 -5.06
N LYS A 63 5.15 -0.75 -4.74
CA LYS A 63 5.60 0.36 -5.59
C LYS A 63 6.26 1.46 -4.74
N PRO A 64 7.28 2.15 -5.29
CA PRO A 64 7.89 3.27 -4.61
C PRO A 64 7.01 4.52 -4.71
N MET A 65 7.16 5.39 -3.73
CA MET A 65 6.64 6.75 -3.68
C MET A 65 7.79 7.66 -3.28
N ILE A 66 8.05 8.69 -4.09
CA ILE A 66 9.18 9.60 -3.89
C ILE A 66 8.60 10.95 -3.48
N PHE A 67 8.96 11.42 -2.28
CA PHE A 67 8.70 12.79 -1.85
C PHE A 67 9.98 13.58 -2.02
N ALA A 68 9.98 14.46 -3.02
CA ALA A 68 11.01 15.46 -3.25
C ALA A 68 10.43 16.84 -2.90
N ASN A 69 11.23 17.68 -2.26
CA ASN A 69 10.89 19.08 -1.98
C ASN A 69 11.30 19.95 -3.16
#